data_AF-A0A973BAT0-F1
#
_entry.id   AF-A0A973BAT0-F1
#
_cell.length_a   1.000
_cell.length_b   1.000
_cell.length_c   1.000
_cell.angle_alpha   90.00
_cell.angle_beta   90.00
_cell.angle_gamma   90.00
#
_symmetry.space_group_name_H-M   'P 1'
#
loop_
_entity.id
_entity.type
_entity.pdbx_description
1 polymer ?
#
loop_
_entity_poly.entity_id
_entity_poly.type
_entity_poly.pdbx_seq_one_letter_code
_entity_poly.pdbx_strand_id
1 'polypeptide(L)'
;QQSIFSIWMLQAEVNNGGFNQFYYNSSGQFSEMAKDGLEYIGAEKFAELVEKANKTYSDIKDELESKDDGTIESFSESYEDNPLNDFDDKFYELEESENLDSLQIVFIRKNKEEFIKEKSR
;
A
#
# COMPACT_ATOMS: atom_id res chain seq x y z
N GLN A 1 5.68 14.80 0.78
CA GLN A 1 6.39 13.81 -0.09
C GLN A 1 6.22 12.37 0.41
N GLN A 2 6.46 12.08 1.70
CA GLN A 2 6.31 10.74 2.28
C GLN A 2 4.96 10.06 1.99
N SER A 3 3.85 10.78 2.15
CA SER A 3 2.50 10.27 1.83
C SER A 3 2.34 9.80 0.37
N ILE A 4 2.84 10.57 -0.60
CA ILE A 4 2.75 10.18 -2.01
C ILE A 4 3.64 8.97 -2.30
N PHE A 5 4.83 8.92 -1.69
CA PHE A 5 5.73 7.79 -1.83
C PHE A 5 5.13 6.50 -1.27
N SER A 6 4.56 6.53 -0.06
CA SER A 6 3.97 5.34 0.56
C SER A 6 2.73 4.84 -0.20
N ILE A 7 1.88 5.76 -0.69
CA ILE A 7 0.73 5.41 -1.54
C ILE A 7 1.19 4.77 -2.85
N TRP A 8 2.22 5.32 -3.48
CA TRP A 8 2.78 4.76 -4.70
C TRP A 8 3.36 3.36 -4.47
N MET A 9 4.09 3.14 -3.36
CA MET A 9 4.60 1.81 -3.00
C MET A 9 3.45 0.81 -2.79
N LEU A 10 2.39 1.21 -2.08
CA LEU A 10 1.21 0.38 -1.90
C LEU A 10 0.59 -0.01 -3.24
N GLN A 11 0.30 0.96 -4.12
CA GLN A 11 -0.29 0.68 -5.44
C GLN A 11 0.61 -0.23 -6.27
N ALA A 12 1.93 0.01 -6.27
CA ALA A 12 2.87 -0.77 -7.07
C ALA A 12 2.91 -2.24 -6.63
N GLU A 13 2.93 -2.50 -5.32
CA GLU A 13 2.99 -3.86 -4.80
C GLU A 13 1.65 -4.58 -4.94
N VAL A 14 0.54 -3.93 -4.56
CA VAL A 14 -0.81 -4.52 -4.63
C VAL A 14 -1.16 -4.84 -6.08
N ASN A 15 -0.92 -3.94 -7.04
CA ASN A 15 -1.18 -4.22 -8.44
C ASN A 15 -0.24 -5.26 -9.07
N ASN A 16 0.89 -5.57 -8.44
CA ASN A 16 1.84 -6.57 -8.94
C ASN A 16 1.62 -7.96 -8.31
N GLY A 17 1.23 -8.03 -7.04
CA GLY A 17 1.07 -9.31 -6.33
C GLY A 17 0.22 -9.24 -5.07
N GLY A 18 -0.65 -8.23 -4.95
CA GLY A 18 -1.59 -8.10 -3.85
C GLY A 18 -0.99 -7.57 -2.55
N PHE A 19 -1.83 -7.48 -1.53
CA PHE A 19 -1.43 -7.10 -0.18
C PHE A 19 -0.42 -8.08 0.42
N ASN A 20 -0.50 -9.37 0.07
CA ASN A 20 0.52 -10.33 0.50
C ASN A 20 1.92 -9.87 0.05
N GLN A 21 2.11 -9.52 -1.22
CA GLN A 21 3.39 -9.03 -1.71
C GLN A 21 3.78 -7.71 -1.03
N PHE A 22 2.83 -6.80 -0.80
CA PHE A 22 3.10 -5.54 -0.11
C PHE A 22 3.71 -5.76 1.28
N TYR A 23 3.14 -6.66 2.09
CA TYR A 23 3.64 -6.93 3.44
C TYR A 23 4.83 -7.89 3.50
N TYR A 24 4.90 -8.86 2.59
CA TYR A 24 6.03 -9.79 2.49
C TYR A 24 7.31 -9.05 2.08
N ASN A 25 7.20 -8.12 1.12
CA ASN A 25 8.31 -7.28 0.73
C ASN A 25 8.60 -6.19 1.78
N SER A 26 9.79 -5.59 1.68
CA SER A 26 10.19 -4.47 2.55
C SER A 26 9.23 -3.27 2.49
N SER A 27 8.36 -3.19 1.49
CA SER A 27 7.33 -2.18 1.30
C SER A 27 6.32 -2.10 2.46
N GLY A 28 6.08 -3.21 3.15
CA GLY A 28 5.18 -3.31 4.29
C GLY A 28 5.56 -2.40 5.47
N GLN A 29 6.83 -1.99 5.56
CA GLN A 29 7.29 -1.02 6.56
C GLN A 29 6.63 0.37 6.42
N PHE A 30 6.04 0.66 5.25
CA PHE A 30 5.35 1.91 4.94
C PHE A 30 3.84 1.81 5.08
N SER A 31 3.30 0.69 5.57
CA SER A 31 1.85 0.41 5.68
C SER A 31 1.05 1.49 6.42
N GLU A 32 1.48 1.88 7.62
CA GLU A 32 0.83 2.96 8.37
C GLU A 32 0.96 4.32 7.65
N MET A 33 2.13 4.58 7.05
CA MET A 33 2.36 5.80 6.27
C MET A 33 1.50 5.85 5.00
N ALA A 34 1.20 4.70 4.39
CA ALA A 34 0.31 4.61 3.23
C ALA A 34 -1.13 4.90 3.65
N LYS A 35 -1.61 4.28 4.72
CA LYS A 35 -2.93 4.55 5.32
C LYS A 35 -3.11 6.04 5.63
N ASP A 36 -2.20 6.63 6.40
CA ASP A 36 -2.27 8.06 6.77
C ASP A 36 -2.15 8.96 5.53
N GLY A 37 -1.36 8.54 4.54
CA GLY A 37 -1.24 9.24 3.27
C GLY A 37 -2.55 9.27 2.48
N LEU A 38 -3.27 8.14 2.43
CA LEU A 38 -4.57 8.02 1.77
C LEU A 38 -5.61 8.93 2.43
N GLU A 39 -5.68 8.94 3.76
CA GLU A 39 -6.53 9.87 4.52
C GLU A 39 -6.18 11.33 4.17
N TYR A 40 -4.89 11.65 4.13
CA TYR A 40 -4.41 13.00 3.89
C TYR A 40 -4.73 13.53 2.49
N ILE A 41 -4.75 12.66 1.47
CA ILE A 41 -5.15 13.05 0.11
C ILE A 41 -6.67 12.96 -0.13
N GLY A 42 -7.44 12.53 0.88
CA GLY A 42 -8.90 12.41 0.81
C GLY A 42 -9.41 11.10 0.20
N ALA A 43 -8.57 10.07 0.10
CA ALA A 43 -8.93 8.74 -0.38
C ALA A 43 -9.45 7.86 0.77
N GLU A 44 -10.54 8.30 1.42
CA GLU A 44 -11.03 7.72 2.68
C GLU A 44 -11.34 6.22 2.58
N LYS A 45 -11.95 5.77 1.48
CA LYS A 45 -12.28 4.35 1.28
C LYS A 45 -11.05 3.46 1.18
N PHE A 46 -10.01 3.94 0.50
CA PHE A 46 -8.73 3.23 0.44
C PHE A 46 -8.06 3.22 1.80
N ALA A 47 -8.08 4.34 2.54
CA ALA A 47 -7.54 4.38 3.90
C ALA A 47 -8.21 3.35 4.81
N GLU A 48 -9.54 3.26 4.81
CA GLU A 48 -10.28 2.25 5.57
C GLU A 48 -9.96 0.81 5.15
N LEU A 49 -9.72 0.57 3.86
CA LEU A 49 -9.32 -0.75 3.35
C LEU A 49 -7.93 -1.12 3.86
N VAL A 50 -6.97 -0.20 3.73
CA VAL A 50 -5.57 -0.40 4.17
C VAL A 50 -5.49 -0.53 5.69
N GLU A 51 -6.29 0.20 6.46
CA GLU A 51 -6.36 0.02 7.92
C GLU A 51 -6.78 -1.42 8.30
N LYS A 52 -7.77 -1.99 7.59
CA LYS A 52 -8.20 -3.37 7.80
C LYS A 52 -7.11 -4.37 7.39
N ALA A 53 -6.43 -4.12 6.29
CA ALA A 53 -5.30 -4.94 5.84
C ALA A 53 -4.13 -4.88 6.85
N ASN A 54 -3.77 -3.69 7.34
CA ASN A 54 -2.70 -3.49 8.34
C ASN A 54 -3.01 -4.25 9.62
N LYS A 55 -4.25 -4.16 10.09
CA LYS A 55 -4.71 -4.90 11.28
C LYS A 55 -4.62 -6.41 11.05
N THR A 56 -5.12 -6.89 9.91
CA THR A 56 -5.09 -8.31 9.57
C THR A 56 -3.67 -8.84 9.49
N TYR A 57 -2.76 -8.11 8.82
CA TYR A 57 -1.35 -8.44 8.77
C TYR A 57 -0.74 -8.47 10.18
N SER A 58 -1.02 -7.47 11.02
CA SER A 58 -0.50 -7.45 12.40
C SER A 58 -0.92 -8.67 13.22
N ASP A 59 -2.10 -9.24 12.97
CA ASP A 59 -2.61 -10.43 13.67
C ASP A 59 -1.91 -11.73 13.21
N ILE A 60 -1.42 -11.79 11.96
CA ILE A 60 -0.80 -12.99 11.36
C ILE A 60 0.72 -12.84 11.12
N LYS A 61 1.29 -11.68 11.42
CA LYS A 61 2.67 -11.31 11.07
C LYS A 61 3.69 -12.34 11.54
N ASP A 62 3.65 -12.69 12.81
CA ASP A 62 4.61 -13.62 13.40
C ASP A 62 4.53 -15.01 12.74
N GLU A 63 3.34 -15.44 12.32
CA GLU A 63 3.14 -16.70 11.60
C GLU A 63 3.78 -16.63 10.20
N LEU A 64 3.52 -15.57 9.45
CA LEU A 64 4.09 -15.36 8.12
C LEU A 64 5.61 -15.28 8.17
N GLU A 65 6.17 -14.47 9.08
CA GLU A 65 7.62 -14.32 9.24
C GLU A 65 8.29 -15.61 9.72
N SER A 66 7.60 -16.47 10.47
CA SER A 66 8.14 -17.77 10.89
C SER A 66 8.29 -18.78 9.76
N LYS A 67 7.53 -18.60 8.68
CA LYS A 67 7.52 -19.45 7.47
C LYS A 67 8.43 -18.89 6.37
N ASP A 68 8.82 -17.61 6.47
CA ASP A 68 9.70 -16.95 5.51
C ASP A 68 11.17 -17.36 5.73
N ASP A 69 11.72 -18.09 4.76
CA ASP A 69 13.13 -18.47 4.71
C ASP A 69 13.93 -17.67 3.66
N GLY A 70 13.30 -16.66 3.04
CA GLY A 70 13.87 -15.82 2.00
C GLY A 70 13.95 -16.47 0.61
N THR A 71 13.34 -17.64 0.43
CA THR A 71 13.26 -18.30 -0.88
C THR A 71 12.01 -17.90 -1.65
N ILE A 72 12.02 -18.14 -2.97
CA ILE A 72 10.83 -17.94 -3.80
C ILE A 72 9.71 -18.94 -3.46
N GLU A 73 10.06 -20.08 -2.86
CA GLU A 73 9.11 -21.13 -2.50
C GLU A 73 8.32 -20.70 -1.27
N SER A 74 8.97 -20.24 -0.19
CA SER A 74 8.26 -19.68 0.97
C SER A 74 7.45 -18.43 0.61
N PHE A 75 7.94 -17.58 -0.30
CA PHE A 75 7.12 -16.49 -0.86
C PHE A 75 5.86 -17.01 -1.55
N SER A 76 5.98 -18.02 -2.41
CA SER A 76 4.84 -18.58 -3.13
C SER A 76 3.84 -19.25 -2.17
N GLU A 77 4.34 -19.97 -1.17
CA GLU A 77 3.53 -20.61 -0.13
C GLU A 77 2.84 -19.59 0.79
N SER A 78 3.41 -18.39 0.96
CA SER A 78 2.80 -17.33 1.79
C SER A 78 1.44 -16.85 1.28
N TYR A 79 1.06 -17.19 0.04
CA TYR A 79 -0.28 -16.91 -0.49
C TYR A 79 -1.34 -17.94 -0.05
N GLU A 80 -0.94 -19.14 0.38
CA GLU A 80 -1.86 -20.20 0.76
C GLU A 80 -2.61 -19.86 2.05
N ASP A 81 -3.94 -19.97 2.03
CA ASP A 81 -4.84 -19.65 3.15
C ASP A 81 -4.59 -18.26 3.78
N ASN A 82 -4.06 -17.31 3.00
CA ASN A 82 -3.71 -15.98 3.49
C ASN A 82 -4.93 -15.04 3.47
N PRO A 83 -5.40 -14.55 4.64
CA PRO A 83 -6.57 -13.67 4.71
C PRO A 83 -6.34 -12.30 4.08
N LEU A 84 -5.09 -11.93 3.74
CA LEU A 84 -4.78 -10.69 3.04
C LEU A 84 -5.29 -10.68 1.60
N ASN A 85 -5.42 -11.87 0.97
CA ASN A 85 -5.87 -12.00 -0.41
C ASN A 85 -7.29 -11.44 -0.61
N ASP A 86 -8.14 -11.48 0.43
CA ASP A 86 -9.50 -10.94 0.41
C ASP A 86 -9.56 -9.40 0.25
N PHE A 87 -8.44 -8.71 0.45
CA PHE A 87 -8.36 -7.25 0.28
C PHE A 87 -7.95 -6.85 -1.14
N ASP A 88 -7.35 -7.75 -1.92
CA ASP A 88 -6.88 -7.47 -3.27
C ASP A 88 -8.06 -7.12 -4.19
N ASP A 89 -9.08 -7.98 -4.22
CA ASP A 89 -10.29 -7.76 -5.02
C ASP A 89 -10.97 -6.44 -4.63
N LYS A 90 -11.06 -6.16 -3.33
CA LYS A 90 -11.64 -4.90 -2.82
C LYS A 90 -10.82 -3.68 -3.25
N PHE A 91 -9.50 -3.80 -3.33
CA PHE A 91 -8.64 -2.72 -3.79
C PHE A 91 -8.89 -2.43 -5.27
N TYR A 92 -8.95 -3.47 -6.11
CA TYR A 92 -9.23 -3.33 -7.54
C TYR A 92 -10.63 -2.76 -7.79
N GLU A 93 -11.65 -3.24 -7.07
CA GLU A 93 -13.01 -2.69 -7.13
C GLU A 93 -13.05 -1.20 -6.76
N LEU A 94 -12.27 -0.77 -5.76
CA LEU A 94 -12.17 0.63 -5.40
C LEU A 94 -11.52 1.45 -6.52
N GLU A 95 -10.46 0.95 -7.17
CA GLU A 95 -9.80 1.63 -8.29
C GLU A 95 -10.74 1.86 -9.50
N GLU A 96 -11.75 1.01 -9.70
CA GLU A 96 -12.79 1.24 -10.72
C GLU A 96 -13.69 2.44 -10.41
N SER A 97 -13.88 2.74 -9.12
CA SER A 97 -14.80 3.79 -8.65
C SER A 97 -14.11 5.09 -8.24
N GLU A 98 -12.83 5.02 -7.85
CA GLU A 98 -12.02 6.14 -7.38
C GLU A 98 -10.59 6.00 -7.90
N ASN A 99 -10.16 6.98 -8.69
CA ASN A 99 -8.85 6.96 -9.32
C ASN A 99 -7.79 7.59 -8.41
N LEU A 100 -7.02 6.76 -7.70
CA LEU A 100 -5.94 7.20 -6.81
C LEU A 100 -4.90 8.08 -7.49
N ASP A 101 -4.53 7.80 -8.74
CA ASP A 101 -3.57 8.60 -9.49
C ASP A 101 -4.06 10.04 -9.68
N SER A 102 -5.36 10.21 -9.95
CA SER A 102 -5.99 11.51 -10.10
C SER A 102 -5.98 12.29 -8.79
N LEU A 103 -6.26 11.64 -7.65
CA LEU A 103 -6.19 12.24 -6.33
C LEU A 103 -4.75 12.68 -6.00
N GLN A 104 -3.75 11.83 -6.26
CA GLN A 104 -2.35 12.16 -6.07
C GLN A 104 -1.91 13.33 -6.96
N ILE A 105 -2.31 13.36 -8.24
CA ILE A 105 -2.01 14.47 -9.15
C ILE A 105 -2.61 15.78 -8.65
N VAL A 106 -3.88 15.77 -8.23
CA VAL A 106 -4.55 16.94 -7.65
C VAL A 106 -3.81 17.43 -6.42
N PHE A 107 -3.43 16.51 -5.52
CA PHE A 107 -2.68 16.83 -4.31
C PHE A 107 -1.31 17.45 -4.62
N ILE A 108 -0.53 16.84 -5.51
CA ILE A 108 0.80 17.33 -5.89
C ILE A 108 0.69 18.72 -6.53
N ARG A 109 -0.28 18.95 -7.43
CA ARG A 109 -0.47 20.25 -8.08
C ARG A 109 -0.86 21.34 -7.09
N LYS A 110 -1.72 21.02 -6.12
CA LYS A 110 -2.15 21.94 -5.06
C LYS A 110 -0.99 22.32 -4.13
N ASN A 111 -0.05 21.40 -3.89
CA ASN A 111 1.06 21.56 -2.97
C ASN A 111 2.42 21.61 -3.67
N LYS A 112 2.48 22.09 -4.92
CA LYS A 112 3.65 21.98 -5.82
C LYS A 112 4.99 22.37 -5.19
N GLU A 113 4.99 23.37 -4.30
CA GLU A 113 6.18 23.91 -3.64
C GLU A 113 6.84 22.90 -2.70
N GLU A 114 6.07 21.93 -2.19
CA GLU A 114 6.60 20.82 -1.39
C GLU A 114 7.30 19.74 -2.25
N PHE A 115 7.10 19.75 -3.57
CA PHE A 115 7.58 18.69 -4.47
C PHE A 115 8.69 19.14 -5.42
N ILE A 116 8.88 20.44 -5.61
CA ILE A 116 9.93 20.99 -6.45
C ILE A 116 10.95 21.73 -5.59
N LYS A 117 12.24 21.46 -5.81
CA LYS A 117 13.29 22.40 -5.39
C LYS A 117 13.47 23.40 -6.51
N GLU A 118 13.32 24.70 -6.23
CA GLU A 118 13.71 25.71 -7.22
C GLU A 118 15.17 25.49 -7.62
N LYS A 119 15.45 25.51 -8.92
CA LYS A 119 16.84 25.57 -9.39
C LYS A 119 17.40 26.90 -8.92
N SER A 120 18.37 26.87 -8.01
CA SER A 120 19.22 28.02 -7.71
C SER A 120 19.76 28.56 -9.04
N ARG A 121 19.38 29.79 -9.39
CA ARG A 121 19.89 30.49 -10.58
C ARG A 121 21.35 30.86 -10.41
#